data_AF-A0A094I171-F1
#
_entry.id   AF-A0A094I171-F1
#
_cell.length_a   1.000
_cell.length_b   1.000
_cell.length_c   1.000
_cell.angle_alpha   90.00
_cell.angle_beta   90.00
_cell.angle_gamma   90.00
#
_symmetry.space_group_name_H-M   'P 1'
#
loop_
_entity.id
_entity.type
_entity.pdbx_description
1 polymer ?
#
loop_
_entity_poly.entity_id
_entity_poly.type
_entity_poly.pdbx_seq_one_letter_code
_entity_poly.pdbx_strand_id
1 'polypeptide(L)'
;DLLEQHIERELPKVRAEIKALLLRKECEIASLGDERPTVGHMRMFLTRLSMRFHTLAQAALDGNYHVPDFSSFNGFDEHESSTRLRAEVHRLNGEFAANMRENAQKRKTVDCLAPEDIDDPEYTPPSPSISESYDGQILLNKSDFDAWVKQVCVLALQFELC
;
A
#
# COMPACT_ATOMS: atom_id res chain seq x y z
N ASP A 1 -14.16 29.96 -63.83
CA ASP A 1 -12.97 29.11 -64.02
C ASP A 1 -12.16 28.89 -62.74
N LEU A 2 -11.45 29.89 -62.19
CA LEU A 2 -10.59 29.65 -61.00
C LEU A 2 -11.39 29.21 -59.74
N LEU A 3 -12.58 29.78 -59.55
CA LEU A 3 -13.42 29.52 -58.39
C LEU A 3 -14.08 28.13 -58.44
N GLU A 4 -14.56 27.71 -59.61
CA GLU A 4 -15.16 26.39 -59.82
C GLU A 4 -14.14 25.26 -59.60
N GLN A 5 -12.94 25.37 -60.18
CA GLN A 5 -11.88 24.38 -59.95
C GLN A 5 -11.46 24.31 -58.49
N HIS A 6 -11.46 25.45 -57.78
CA HIS A 6 -11.18 25.48 -56.35
C HIS A 6 -12.28 24.76 -55.56
N ILE A 7 -13.55 25.04 -55.86
CA ILE A 7 -14.71 24.39 -55.21
C ILE A 7 -14.71 22.88 -55.46
N GLU A 8 -14.47 22.44 -56.70
CA GLU A 8 -14.41 21.02 -57.08
C GLU A 8 -13.29 20.27 -56.34
N ARG A 9 -12.17 20.94 -56.06
CA ARG A 9 -11.02 20.35 -55.35
C ARG A 9 -11.22 20.30 -53.84
N GLU A 10 -11.83 21.32 -53.25
CA GLU A 10 -11.94 21.46 -51.79
C GLU A 10 -13.17 20.76 -51.20
N LEU A 11 -14.31 20.71 -51.90
CA LEU A 11 -15.53 20.06 -51.39
C LEU A 11 -15.35 18.58 -51.00
N PRO A 12 -14.64 17.74 -51.79
CA PRO A 12 -14.39 16.35 -51.38
C PRO A 12 -13.55 16.24 -50.11
N LYS A 13 -12.61 17.16 -49.89
CA LYS A 13 -11.75 17.19 -48.69
C LYS A 13 -12.57 17.55 -47.46
N VAL A 14 -13.37 18.63 -47.54
CA VAL A 14 -14.28 19.02 -46.46
C VAL A 14 -15.25 17.89 -46.11
N ARG A 15 -15.79 17.19 -47.11
CA ARG A 15 -16.64 16.02 -46.88
C ARG A 15 -15.90 14.89 -46.16
N ALA A 16 -14.65 14.62 -46.52
CA ALA A 16 -13.83 13.60 -45.85
C ALA A 16 -13.53 13.99 -44.39
N GLU A 17 -13.21 15.26 -44.15
CA GLU A 17 -12.95 15.81 -42.82
C GLU A 17 -14.19 15.71 -41.93
N ILE A 18 -15.36 16.11 -42.43
CA ILE A 18 -16.63 15.99 -41.69
C ILE A 18 -16.90 14.54 -41.31
N LYS A 19 -16.68 13.58 -42.22
CA LYS A 19 -16.84 12.15 -41.93
C LYS A 19 -15.86 11.66 -40.87
N ALA A 20 -14.60 12.09 -40.92
CA ALA A 20 -13.60 11.73 -39.94
C ALA A 20 -13.93 12.30 -38.55
N LEU A 21 -14.38 13.56 -38.50
CA LEU A 21 -14.86 14.21 -37.28
C LEU A 21 -16.08 13.49 -36.69
N LEU A 22 -17.04 13.13 -37.53
CA LEU A 22 -18.24 12.41 -37.10
C LEU A 22 -17.89 11.05 -36.50
N LEU A 23 -17.04 10.27 -37.17
CA LEU A 23 -16.59 8.98 -36.67
C LEU A 23 -15.83 9.12 -35.33
N ARG A 24 -14.95 10.12 -35.22
CA ARG A 24 -14.26 10.43 -33.97
C ARG A 24 -15.25 10.76 -32.85
N LYS A 25 -16.27 11.57 -33.14
CA LYS A 25 -17.29 11.97 -32.16
C LYS A 25 -18.17 10.79 -31.73
N GLU A 26 -18.52 9.90 -32.66
CA GLU A 26 -19.23 8.66 -32.35
C GLU A 26 -18.40 7.76 -31.44
N CYS A 27 -17.10 7.60 -31.70
CA CYS A 27 -16.19 6.88 -30.80
C CYS A 27 -16.08 7.54 -29.42
N GLU A 28 -15.98 8.88 -29.37
CA GLU A 28 -15.95 9.63 -28.12
C GLU A 28 -17.25 9.40 -27.32
N ILE A 29 -18.42 9.45 -27.96
CA ILE A 29 -19.72 9.20 -27.33
C ILE A 29 -19.82 7.74 -26.85
N ALA A 30 -19.42 6.77 -27.67
CA ALA A 30 -19.44 5.36 -27.31
C ALA A 30 -18.57 5.07 -26.07
N SER A 31 -17.46 5.79 -25.90
CA SER A 31 -16.59 5.63 -24.73
C SER A 31 -17.20 6.13 -23.41
N LEU A 32 -18.22 7.00 -23.45
CA LEU A 32 -18.95 7.48 -22.27
C LEU A 32 -19.92 6.41 -21.69
N GLY A 33 -20.16 5.33 -22.45
CA GLY A 33 -21.06 4.24 -22.10
C GLY A 33 -22.54 4.55 -22.36
N ASP A 34 -23.41 3.69 -21.83
CA ASP A 34 -24.85 3.74 -22.14
C ASP A 34 -25.50 5.03 -21.65
N GLU A 35 -26.40 5.58 -22.48
CA GLU A 35 -27.22 6.73 -22.13
C GLU A 35 -28.12 6.41 -20.91
N ARG A 36 -28.27 7.39 -20.01
CA ARG A 36 -29.04 7.25 -18.77
C ARG A 36 -30.15 8.31 -18.69
N PRO A 37 -31.20 8.25 -19.54
CA PRO A 37 -32.20 9.32 -19.65
C PRO A 37 -33.18 9.42 -18.48
N THR A 38 -33.28 8.40 -17.62
CA THR A 38 -34.23 8.37 -16.51
C THR A 38 -33.53 8.21 -15.16
N VAL A 39 -34.20 8.65 -14.09
CA VAL A 39 -33.74 8.43 -12.71
C VAL A 39 -33.56 6.93 -12.41
N GLY A 40 -34.39 6.07 -13.00
CA GLY A 40 -34.25 4.61 -12.89
C GLY A 40 -32.93 4.11 -13.48
N HIS A 41 -32.56 4.58 -14.68
CA HIS A 41 -31.29 4.23 -15.31
C HIS A 41 -30.08 4.73 -14.50
N MET A 42 -30.15 5.95 -13.97
CA MET A 42 -29.08 6.50 -13.12
C MET A 42 -28.90 5.69 -11.83
N ARG A 43 -30.01 5.32 -11.15
CA ARG A 43 -29.95 4.47 -9.95
C ARG A 43 -29.38 3.09 -10.25
N MET A 44 -29.82 2.45 -11.34
CA MET A 44 -29.31 1.16 -11.77
C MET A 44 -27.81 1.20 -12.03
N PHE A 45 -27.33 2.23 -12.73
CA PHE A 45 -25.91 2.44 -13.00
C PHE A 45 -25.10 2.58 -11.70
N LEU A 46 -25.50 3.48 -10.81
CA LEU A 46 -24.81 3.68 -9.53
C LEU A 46 -24.83 2.40 -8.68
N THR A 47 -25.96 1.68 -8.65
CA THR A 47 -26.06 0.42 -7.90
C THR A 47 -25.11 -0.63 -8.46
N ARG A 48 -25.04 -0.79 -9.79
CA ARG A 48 -24.10 -1.70 -10.45
C ARG A 48 -22.65 -1.30 -10.17
N LEU A 49 -22.35 -0.01 -10.21
CA LEU A 49 -21.01 0.50 -9.89
C LEU A 49 -20.63 0.19 -8.44
N SER A 50 -21.52 0.46 -7.49
CA SER A 50 -21.31 0.15 -6.07
C SER A 50 -21.12 -1.34 -5.83
N MET A 51 -21.90 -2.21 -6.49
CA MET A 51 -21.74 -3.67 -6.37
C MET A 51 -20.40 -4.15 -6.93
N ARG A 52 -19.94 -3.58 -8.06
CA ARG A 52 -18.61 -3.89 -8.62
C ARG A 52 -17.50 -3.50 -7.66
N PHE A 53 -17.57 -2.29 -7.11
CA PHE A 53 -16.61 -1.84 -6.09
C PHE A 53 -16.61 -2.75 -4.86
N HIS A 54 -17.79 -3.10 -4.34
CA HIS A 54 -17.90 -4.00 -3.19
C HIS A 54 -17.28 -5.38 -3.47
N THR A 55 -17.56 -5.95 -4.64
CA THR A 55 -16.99 -7.24 -5.06
C THR A 55 -15.47 -7.16 -5.17
N LEU A 56 -14.94 -6.07 -5.72
CA LEU A 56 -13.50 -5.82 -5.82
C LEU A 56 -12.85 -5.72 -4.44
N ALA A 57 -13.44 -4.94 -3.53
CA ALA A 57 -12.94 -4.79 -2.17
C ALA A 57 -12.95 -6.12 -1.41
N GLN A 58 -14.05 -6.89 -1.52
CA GLN A 58 -14.15 -8.21 -0.92
C GLN A 58 -13.10 -9.17 -1.49
N ALA A 59 -12.93 -9.20 -2.81
CA ALA A 59 -11.91 -10.02 -3.46
C ALA A 59 -10.48 -9.63 -3.05
N ALA A 60 -10.21 -8.32 -2.86
CA ALA A 60 -8.94 -7.84 -2.37
C ALA A 60 -8.65 -8.29 -0.93
N LEU A 61 -9.68 -8.27 -0.07
CA LEU A 61 -9.62 -8.78 1.30
C LEU A 61 -9.44 -10.29 1.33
N ASP A 62 -10.14 -11.05 0.50
CA ASP A 62 -10.05 -12.52 0.43
C ASP A 62 -8.75 -13.00 -0.24
N GLY A 63 -8.04 -12.11 -0.93
CA GLY A 63 -6.82 -12.43 -1.68
C GLY A 63 -7.10 -13.09 -3.04
N ASN A 64 -8.32 -12.99 -3.55
CA ASN A 64 -8.72 -13.55 -4.84
C ASN A 64 -8.59 -12.50 -5.95
N TYR A 65 -7.44 -12.47 -6.63
CA TYR A 65 -7.14 -11.46 -7.66
C TYR A 65 -7.41 -11.92 -9.10
N HIS A 66 -8.05 -13.08 -9.29
CA HIS A 66 -8.37 -13.61 -10.63
C HIS A 66 -9.64 -13.02 -11.25
N VAL A 67 -10.28 -12.05 -10.58
CA VAL A 67 -11.52 -11.43 -11.06
C VAL A 67 -11.21 -10.52 -12.27
N PRO A 68 -11.96 -10.64 -13.39
CA PRO A 68 -11.71 -9.87 -14.61
C PRO A 68 -11.62 -8.35 -14.37
N ASP A 69 -12.40 -7.83 -13.42
CA ASP A 69 -12.45 -6.41 -13.09
C ASP A 69 -11.12 -5.86 -12.54
N PHE A 70 -10.21 -6.67 -11.98
CA PHE A 70 -8.89 -6.20 -11.52
C PHE A 70 -7.99 -5.76 -12.69
N SER A 71 -8.09 -6.42 -13.84
CA SER A 71 -7.27 -6.10 -15.02
C SER A 71 -7.52 -4.69 -15.54
N SER A 72 -8.72 -4.13 -15.33
CA SER A 72 -9.07 -2.75 -15.68
C SER A 72 -8.49 -1.71 -14.72
N PHE A 73 -8.12 -2.09 -13.50
CA PHE A 73 -7.46 -1.20 -12.52
C PHE A 73 -5.93 -1.17 -12.66
N ASN A 74 -5.33 -2.19 -13.28
CA ASN A 74 -3.89 -2.26 -13.53
C ASN A 74 -3.38 -1.22 -14.55
N GLY A 75 -4.25 -0.44 -15.20
CA GLY A 75 -3.88 0.50 -16.26
C GLY A 75 -3.53 1.92 -15.79
N PHE A 76 -3.54 2.20 -14.48
CA PHE A 76 -3.36 3.57 -13.97
C PHE A 76 -1.91 3.95 -13.66
N ASP A 77 -0.97 3.00 -13.59
CA ASP A 77 0.45 3.35 -13.53
C ASP A 77 1.32 2.15 -13.94
N GLU A 78 2.32 2.39 -14.77
CA GLU A 78 3.33 1.40 -15.17
C GLU A 78 4.30 1.11 -14.01
N HIS A 79 4.29 1.94 -12.97
CA HIS A 79 5.05 1.77 -11.75
C HIS A 79 4.23 1.06 -10.64
N GLU A 80 4.35 -0.26 -10.62
CA GLU A 80 4.55 -1.08 -9.41
C GLU A 80 3.54 -1.01 -8.24
N SER A 81 2.35 -0.47 -8.40
CA SER A 81 1.31 -0.66 -7.38
C SER A 81 0.68 -2.05 -7.56
N SER A 82 1.27 -3.05 -6.90
CA SER A 82 0.71 -4.39 -6.76
C SER A 82 -0.75 -4.28 -6.35
N THR A 83 -1.68 -4.66 -7.23
CA THR A 83 -3.12 -4.70 -6.93
C THR A 83 -3.49 -5.73 -5.86
N ARG A 84 -2.48 -6.39 -5.27
CA ARG A 84 -2.61 -7.42 -4.25
C ARG A 84 -2.43 -6.84 -2.85
N LEU A 85 -3.51 -6.26 -2.32
CA LEU A 85 -3.56 -5.69 -0.96
C LEU A 85 -2.91 -6.59 0.10
N ARG A 86 -3.22 -7.89 0.12
CA ARG A 86 -2.67 -8.81 1.14
C ARG A 86 -1.16 -8.98 1.02
N ALA A 87 -0.63 -9.03 -0.21
CA ALA A 87 0.82 -9.16 -0.42
C ALA A 87 1.54 -7.92 0.13
N GLU A 88 0.96 -6.74 -0.09
CA GLU A 88 1.51 -5.48 0.42
C GLU A 88 1.47 -5.42 1.95
N VAL A 89 0.37 -5.82 2.57
CA VAL A 89 0.29 -5.95 4.03
C VAL A 89 1.32 -6.94 4.57
N HIS A 90 1.51 -8.09 3.91
CA HIS A 90 2.53 -9.06 4.30
C HIS A 90 3.94 -8.50 4.20
N ARG A 91 4.25 -7.75 3.13
CA ARG A 91 5.53 -7.07 2.95
C ARG A 91 5.80 -6.08 4.08
N LEU A 92 4.85 -5.18 4.35
CA LEU A 92 4.94 -4.18 5.42
C LEU A 92 5.08 -4.83 6.80
N ASN A 93 4.33 -5.90 7.07
CA ASN A 93 4.47 -6.64 8.32
C ASN A 93 5.84 -7.32 8.46
N GLY A 94 6.41 -7.81 7.36
CA GLY A 94 7.76 -8.36 7.33
C GLY A 94 8.82 -7.31 7.66
N GLU A 95 8.70 -6.13 7.06
CA GLU A 95 9.58 -4.97 7.33
C GLU A 95 9.46 -4.52 8.79
N PHE A 96 8.22 -4.41 9.29
CA PHE A 96 7.98 -4.12 10.70
C PHE A 96 8.61 -5.16 11.62
N ALA A 97 8.44 -6.45 11.34
CA ALA A 97 9.02 -7.52 12.15
C ALA A 97 10.55 -7.51 12.13
N ALA A 98 11.17 -7.20 10.98
CA ALA A 98 12.62 -7.03 10.88
C ALA A 98 13.09 -5.84 11.71
N ASN A 99 12.42 -4.69 11.58
CA ASN A 99 12.73 -3.50 12.36
C ASN A 99 12.58 -3.74 13.87
N MET A 100 11.51 -4.42 14.29
CA MET A 100 11.28 -4.77 15.70
C MET A 100 12.36 -5.71 16.24
N ARG A 101 12.84 -6.66 15.43
CA ARG A 101 13.91 -7.58 15.84
C ARG A 101 15.21 -6.84 16.15
N GLU A 102 15.52 -5.80 15.38
CA GLU A 102 16.77 -5.06 15.49
C GLU A 102 16.68 -3.93 16.52
N ASN A 103 15.52 -3.26 16.62
CA ASN A 103 15.41 -1.96 17.30
C ASN A 103 14.43 -1.94 18.49
N ALA A 104 13.62 -2.98 18.72
CA ALA A 104 12.60 -2.94 19.79
C ALA A 104 13.12 -3.36 21.19
N GLN A 105 14.44 -3.44 21.36
CA GLN A 105 15.05 -3.86 22.61
C GLN A 105 14.83 -2.82 23.73
N LYS A 106 13.89 -3.10 24.63
CA LYS A 106 13.66 -2.26 25.82
C LYS A 106 14.78 -2.39 26.87
N ARG A 107 15.54 -3.49 26.83
CA ARG A 107 16.58 -3.83 27.81
C ARG A 107 17.87 -4.14 27.07
N LYS A 108 18.97 -3.48 27.46
CA LYS A 108 20.30 -3.68 26.86
C LYS A 108 21.30 -4.00 27.97
N THR A 109 22.21 -4.93 27.71
CA THR A 109 23.27 -5.24 28.67
C THR A 109 24.37 -4.17 28.57
N VAL A 110 24.96 -3.78 29.71
CA VAL A 110 26.05 -2.79 29.74
C VAL A 110 27.22 -3.19 28.83
N ASP A 111 27.51 -4.50 28.72
CA ASP A 111 28.54 -5.05 27.84
C ASP A 111 28.26 -4.89 26.33
N CYS A 112 27.02 -4.53 25.96
CA CYS A 112 26.59 -4.39 24.57
C CYS A 112 26.50 -2.92 24.12
N LEU A 113 26.92 -1.97 24.96
CA LEU A 113 27.00 -0.56 24.59
C LEU A 113 28.06 -0.38 23.50
N ALA A 114 27.68 0.24 22.38
CA ALA A 114 28.67 0.70 21.41
C ALA A 114 29.44 1.88 22.03
N PRO A 115 30.71 2.13 21.65
CA PRO A 115 31.49 3.26 22.21
C PRO A 115 30.81 4.62 22.02
N GLU A 116 29.93 4.72 21.02
CA GLU A 116 29.12 5.88 20.66
C GLU A 116 27.86 6.06 21.53
N ASP A 117 27.48 5.04 22.32
CA ASP A 117 26.40 5.10 23.31
C ASP A 117 26.93 5.42 24.74
N ILE A 118 28.25 5.60 24.90
CA ILE A 118 28.93 5.81 26.19
C ILE A 118 29.37 7.28 26.28
N ASP A 119 28.65 8.09 27.05
CA ASP A 119 28.93 9.52 27.25
C ASP A 119 30.27 9.80 27.97
N ASP A 120 30.85 8.80 28.67
CA ASP A 120 32.09 8.95 29.44
C ASP A 120 32.94 7.64 29.40
N PRO A 121 34.15 7.64 28.81
CA PRO A 121 35.01 6.46 28.71
C PRO A 121 35.49 5.92 30.07
N GLU A 122 35.23 6.61 31.18
CA GLU A 122 35.57 6.19 32.55
C GLU A 122 34.34 5.77 33.39
N TYR A 123 33.14 5.68 32.79
CA TYR A 123 31.92 5.28 33.50
C TYR A 123 32.02 3.85 34.06
N THR A 124 32.15 3.75 35.38
CA THR A 124 32.05 2.49 36.12
C THR A 124 30.61 2.38 36.65
N PRO A 125 29.81 1.40 36.20
CA PRO A 125 28.42 1.29 36.62
C PRO A 125 28.33 1.10 38.15
N PRO A 126 27.54 1.90 38.89
CA PRO A 126 27.24 1.58 40.27
C PRO A 126 26.34 0.34 40.30
N SER A 127 26.71 -0.65 41.12
CA SER A 127 25.83 -1.79 41.43
C SER A 127 24.48 -1.35 42.00
N PRO A 128 23.48 -2.25 42.02
CA PRO A 128 22.51 -2.47 40.95
C PRO A 128 21.47 -1.34 40.96
N SER A 129 21.63 -0.33 40.11
CA SER A 129 20.56 0.66 39.91
C SER A 129 20.25 0.74 38.43
N ILE A 130 18.98 0.47 38.12
CA ILE A 130 18.39 0.61 36.79
C ILE A 130 18.62 2.06 36.35
N SER A 131 19.56 2.29 35.43
CA SER A 131 19.75 3.58 34.78
C SER A 131 19.04 3.54 33.44
N GLU A 132 18.11 4.46 33.21
CA GLU A 132 17.48 4.67 31.91
C GLU A 132 18.47 5.41 31.00
N SER A 133 18.74 4.85 29.81
CA SER A 133 19.46 5.55 28.75
C SER A 133 18.64 6.75 28.23
N TYR A 134 19.27 7.71 27.53
CA TYR A 134 18.59 8.82 26.86
C TYR A 134 17.51 8.34 25.86
N ASP A 135 17.64 7.12 25.35
CA ASP A 135 16.68 6.45 24.46
C ASP A 135 15.57 5.71 25.22
N GLY A 136 15.49 5.85 26.55
CA GLY A 136 14.51 5.16 27.40
C GLY A 136 14.76 3.65 27.55
N GLN A 137 15.92 3.15 27.12
CA GLN A 137 16.32 1.75 27.29
C GLN A 137 16.80 1.48 28.72
N ILE A 138 16.40 0.33 29.28
CA ILE A 138 16.77 -0.13 30.61
C ILE A 138 18.11 -0.87 30.53
N LEU A 139 19.14 -0.33 31.18
CA LEU A 139 20.45 -0.98 31.24
C LEU A 139 20.52 -2.00 32.38
N LEU A 140 21.03 -3.19 32.07
CA LEU A 140 21.16 -4.30 33.00
C LEU A 140 22.56 -4.92 32.92
N ASN A 141 23.02 -5.51 34.01
CA ASN A 141 24.17 -6.41 33.93
C ASN A 141 23.73 -7.77 33.35
N LYS A 142 24.70 -8.56 32.89
CA LYS A 142 24.42 -9.85 32.23
C LYS A 142 23.67 -10.84 33.13
N SER A 143 24.02 -10.89 34.41
CA SER A 143 23.39 -11.80 35.39
C SER A 143 21.91 -11.49 35.59
N ASP A 144 21.57 -10.22 35.74
CA ASP A 144 20.20 -9.74 35.95
C ASP A 144 19.36 -9.89 34.68
N PHE A 145 19.97 -9.66 33.52
CA PHE A 145 19.33 -9.93 32.22
C PHE A 145 18.99 -11.41 32.06
N ASP A 146 19.92 -12.32 32.34
CA ASP A 146 19.70 -13.76 32.25
C ASP A 146 18.64 -14.25 33.25
N ALA A 147 18.61 -13.70 34.47
CA ALA A 147 17.58 -13.99 35.45
C ALA A 147 16.20 -13.54 34.97
N TRP A 148 16.11 -12.34 34.39
CA TRP A 148 14.88 -11.81 33.81
C TRP A 148 14.39 -12.66 32.63
N VAL A 149 15.26 -13.03 31.69
CA VAL A 149 14.89 -13.88 30.53
C VAL A 149 14.32 -15.22 31.01
N LYS A 150 14.97 -15.88 31.98
CA LYS A 150 14.48 -17.14 32.54
C LYS A 150 13.08 -16.99 33.14
N GLN A 151 12.85 -15.92 33.91
CA GLN A 151 11.53 -15.66 34.49
C GLN A 151 10.46 -15.42 33.44
N VAL A 152 10.76 -14.64 32.39
CA VAL A 152 9.82 -14.35 31.30
C VAL A 152 9.54 -15.59 30.46
N CYS A 153 10.53 -16.40 30.11
CA CYS A 153 10.33 -17.65 29.36
C CYS A 153 9.47 -18.64 30.13
N VAL A 154 9.66 -18.78 31.45
CA VAL A 154 8.83 -19.64 32.30
C VAL A 154 7.38 -19.15 32.32
N LEU A 155 7.17 -17.83 32.44
CA LEU A 155 5.82 -17.26 32.38
C LEU A 155 5.16 -17.47 31.01
N ALA A 156 5.89 -17.27 29.92
CA ALA A 156 5.36 -17.48 28.56
C ALA A 156 4.93 -18.94 28.36
N LEU A 157 5.73 -19.90 28.82
CA LEU A 157 5.40 -21.33 28.77
C LEU A 157 4.19 -21.69 29.65
N GLN A 158 3.98 -21.01 30.78
CA GLN A 158 2.79 -21.20 31.61
C GLN A 158 1.52 -20.62 30.96
N PHE A 159 1.63 -19.58 30.13
CA PHE A 159 0.50 -18.99 29.41
C PHE A 159 0.08 -19.79 28.18
N GLU A 160 0.98 -20.55 27.52
CA GLU A 160 0.64 -21.44 26.40
C GLU A 160 -0.03 -22.76 26.84
N LEU A 161 -0.05 -23.06 28.15
CA LEU A 161 -0.63 -24.27 28.74
C LEU A 161 -2.03 -24.06 29.37
N CYS A 162 -2.58 -22.84 29.30
CA CYS A 162 -3.95 -22.50 29.69
C CYS A 162 -4.79 -22.15 28.47
#